data_AF-A0A2T2SC00-F1
#
_entry.id   AF-A0A2T2SC00-F1
#
_cell.length_a   1.000
_cell.length_b   1.000
_cell.length_c   1.000
_cell.angle_alpha   90.00
_cell.angle_beta   90.00
_cell.angle_gamma   90.00
#
_symmetry.space_group_name_H-M   'P 1'
#
loop_
_entity.id
_entity.type
_entity.pdbx_description
1 polymer ?
#
loop_
_entity_poly.entity_id
_entity_poly.type
_entity_poly.pdbx_seq_one_letter_code
_entity_poly.pdbx_strand_id
1 'polypeptide(L)'
;MTTAAPLSDATQTALLDRLSTFMADWTSHQHAVEGAATILDDRFLVIAAEPTGGGDISGCGIDALTHAVDEAASTLDLAWVPALHVLYRTPEGTVAAISRPEFQARADEGAVTPDTPVFDPSLTTLGALRDSQFETPARESWHAQLLGAPAEA
;
A
#
# COMPACT_ATOMS: atom_id res chain seq x y z
N MET A 1 -17.06 8.79 -3.65
CA MET A 1 -16.17 7.88 -4.41
C MET A 1 -14.91 8.64 -4.80
N THR A 2 -13.85 8.56 -3.98
CA THR A 2 -12.54 9.10 -4.39
C THR A 2 -11.75 7.96 -5.02
N THR A 3 -12.11 7.62 -6.26
CA THR A 3 -11.18 6.85 -7.10
C THR A 3 -10.28 7.90 -7.76
N ALA A 4 -9.12 8.16 -7.16
CA ALA A 4 -8.10 8.96 -7.84
C ALA A 4 -7.71 8.26 -9.15
N ALA A 5 -7.28 8.98 -10.20
CA ALA A 5 -6.81 8.34 -11.44
C ALA A 5 -5.50 7.58 -11.21
N PRO A 6 -5.24 6.44 -11.87
CA PRO A 6 -3.96 5.70 -11.76
C PRO A 6 -2.76 6.62 -11.94
N LEU A 7 -1.66 6.34 -11.25
CA LEU A 7 -0.43 7.11 -11.43
C LEU A 7 0.07 6.91 -12.88
N SER A 8 0.35 8.01 -13.58
CA SER A 8 0.92 7.92 -14.92
C SER A 8 2.35 7.36 -14.87
N ASP A 9 2.78 6.65 -15.92
CA ASP A 9 4.15 6.11 -16.02
C ASP A 9 5.23 7.17 -15.76
N ALA A 10 5.00 8.41 -16.21
CA ALA A 10 5.91 9.53 -15.98
C ALA A 10 5.99 9.90 -14.50
N THR A 11 4.86 9.95 -13.81
CA THR A 11 4.79 10.21 -12.36
C THR A 11 5.43 9.06 -11.57
N GLN A 12 5.16 7.82 -11.97
CA GLN A 12 5.74 6.62 -11.36
C GLN A 12 7.26 6.63 -11.46
N THR A 13 7.79 6.85 -12.66
CA THR A 13 9.24 6.94 -12.91
C THR A 13 9.86 8.07 -12.08
N ALA A 14 9.24 9.25 -12.08
CA ALA A 14 9.73 10.41 -11.33
C ALA A 14 9.76 10.18 -9.81
N LEU A 15 8.81 9.42 -9.27
CA LEU A 15 8.78 9.04 -7.86
C LEU A 15 9.90 8.03 -7.54
N LEU A 16 10.03 6.97 -8.37
CA LEU A 16 11.03 5.93 -8.18
C LEU A 16 12.47 6.46 -8.31
N ASP A 17 12.75 7.38 -9.24
CA ASP A 17 14.07 8.00 -9.39
C ASP A 17 14.50 8.80 -8.16
N ARG A 18 13.56 9.53 -7.55
CA ARG A 18 13.80 10.29 -6.31
C ARG A 18 14.12 9.35 -5.14
N LEU A 19 13.33 8.29 -4.99
CA LEU A 19 13.55 7.28 -3.95
C LEU A 19 14.85 6.51 -4.17
N SER A 20 15.19 6.18 -5.41
CA SER A 20 16.48 5.54 -5.75
C SER A 20 17.66 6.44 -5.39
N THR A 21 17.53 7.75 -5.54
CA THR A 21 18.57 8.70 -5.13
C THR A 21 18.76 8.69 -3.62
N PHE A 22 17.67 8.72 -2.85
CA PHE A 22 17.72 8.57 -1.39
C PHE A 22 18.36 7.24 -0.96
N MET A 23 17.94 6.13 -1.57
CA MET A 23 18.41 4.79 -1.23
C MET A 23 19.91 4.60 -1.46
N ALA A 24 20.53 5.34 -2.40
CA ALA A 24 21.96 5.27 -2.64
C ALA A 24 22.82 5.71 -1.45
N ASP A 25 22.29 6.62 -0.63
CA ASP A 25 22.97 7.18 0.55
C ASP A 25 22.30 6.78 1.87
N TRP A 26 21.34 5.84 1.84
CA TRP A 26 20.55 5.49 3.00
C TRP A 26 21.36 4.70 4.02
N THR A 27 21.35 5.18 5.27
CA THR A 27 22.04 4.55 6.39
C THR A 27 21.16 4.45 7.62
N SER A 28 21.38 3.42 8.44
CA SER A 28 20.77 3.22 9.76
C SER A 28 21.83 2.74 10.74
N HIS A 29 21.98 3.40 11.88
CA HIS A 29 23.06 3.15 12.86
C HIS A 29 24.45 2.99 12.22
N GLN A 30 24.81 3.87 11.27
CA GLN A 30 26.09 3.87 10.56
C GLN A 30 26.32 2.67 9.63
N HIS A 31 25.32 1.81 9.44
CA HIS A 31 25.33 0.76 8.43
C HIS A 31 24.55 1.22 7.20
N ALA A 32 25.04 0.85 6.02
CA ALA A 32 24.29 1.06 4.79
C ALA A 32 23.00 0.22 4.82
N VAL A 33 21.95 0.75 4.22
CA VAL A 33 20.69 0.04 4.02
C VAL A 33 20.51 -0.18 2.53
N GLU A 34 20.44 -1.44 2.10
CA GLU A 34 20.07 -1.77 0.74
C GLU A 34 18.55 -1.71 0.62
N GLY A 35 18.06 -0.88 -0.30
CA GLY A 35 16.63 -0.66 -0.50
C GLY A 35 16.26 -0.74 -1.97
N ALA A 36 15.01 -1.13 -2.23
CA ALA A 36 14.39 -1.02 -3.54
C ALA A 36 12.94 -0.57 -3.39
N ALA A 37 12.47 0.23 -4.35
CA ALA A 37 11.08 0.65 -4.45
C ALA A 37 10.45 0.15 -5.76
N THR A 38 9.16 -0.14 -5.72
CA THR A 38 8.34 -0.39 -6.91
C THR A 38 6.94 0.17 -6.70
N ILE A 39 6.20 0.34 -7.80
CA ILE A 39 4.78 0.68 -7.75
C ILE A 39 3.97 -0.51 -8.26
N LEU A 40 2.96 -0.92 -7.50
CA LEU A 40 2.01 -1.97 -7.88
C LEU A 40 0.64 -1.37 -8.20
N ASP A 41 -0.06 -1.96 -9.17
CA ASP A 41 -1.38 -1.51 -9.65
C ASP A 41 -1.47 0.00 -9.94
N ASP A 42 -0.35 0.65 -10.30
CA ASP A 42 -0.23 2.09 -10.52
C ASP A 42 -0.66 2.94 -9.30
N ARG A 43 -0.56 2.36 -8.09
CA ARG A 43 -1.21 2.86 -6.86
C ARG A 43 -0.38 2.71 -5.61
N PHE A 44 0.28 1.58 -5.46
CA PHE A 44 0.90 1.18 -4.20
C PHE A 44 2.41 1.34 -4.30
N LEU A 45 2.95 2.30 -3.56
CA LEU A 45 4.39 2.36 -3.35
C LEU A 45 4.79 1.24 -2.39
N VAL A 46 5.62 0.31 -2.85
CA VAL A 46 6.20 -0.76 -2.05
C VAL A 46 7.69 -0.50 -1.92
N ILE A 47 8.20 -0.54 -0.69
CA ILE A 47 9.61 -0.40 -0.39
C ILE A 47 10.05 -1.62 0.40
N ALA A 48 11.09 -2.30 -0.08
CA ALA A 48 11.76 -3.37 0.63
C ALA A 48 13.18 -2.93 0.96
N ALA A 49 13.66 -3.27 2.16
CA ALA A 49 14.95 -2.82 2.64
C ALA A 49 15.58 -3.78 3.65
N GLU A 50 16.91 -3.86 3.64
CA GLU A 50 17.70 -4.69 4.54
C GLU A 50 19.04 -3.99 4.91
N PRO A 51 19.42 -3.93 6.20
CA PRO A 51 20.72 -3.41 6.61
C PRO A 51 21.88 -4.34 6.20
N THR A 52 22.94 -3.79 5.60
CA THR A 52 24.09 -4.60 5.15
C THR A 52 24.91 -5.20 6.29
N GLY A 53 24.78 -4.66 7.51
CA GLY A 53 25.47 -5.13 8.72
C GLY A 53 24.75 -6.25 9.47
N GLY A 54 23.55 -6.65 9.03
CA GLY A 54 22.63 -7.47 9.80
C GLY A 54 21.92 -6.69 10.92
N GLY A 55 20.77 -7.20 11.36
CA GLY A 55 19.89 -6.54 12.32
C GLY A 55 18.74 -5.78 11.66
N ASP A 56 17.98 -5.04 12.47
CA ASP A 56 16.79 -4.32 12.01
C ASP A 56 17.13 -2.86 11.64
N ILE A 57 16.35 -2.28 10.72
CA ILE A 57 16.37 -0.85 10.47
C ILE A 57 15.79 -0.17 11.71
N SER A 58 16.56 0.71 12.35
CA SER A 58 16.08 1.41 13.53
C SER A 58 15.13 2.56 13.21
N GLY A 59 14.50 3.12 14.27
CA GLY A 59 13.61 4.28 14.18
C GLY A 59 14.20 5.43 13.37
N CYS A 60 15.48 5.79 13.55
CA CYS A 60 16.10 6.88 12.78
C CYS A 60 16.20 6.57 11.27
N GLY A 61 16.44 5.30 10.91
CA GLY A 61 16.43 4.87 9.51
C GLY A 61 15.03 4.88 8.90
N ILE A 62 14.03 4.46 9.68
CA ILE A 62 12.61 4.47 9.29
C ILE A 62 12.09 5.91 9.15
N ASP A 63 12.46 6.80 10.06
CA ASP A 63 12.08 8.21 10.01
C ASP A 63 12.67 8.89 8.76
N ALA A 64 13.93 8.60 8.44
CA ALA A 64 14.58 9.09 7.22
C ALA A 64 13.85 8.61 5.95
N LEU A 65 13.47 7.33 5.90
CA LEU A 65 12.69 6.78 4.80
C LEU A 65 11.33 7.47 4.67
N THR A 66 10.61 7.61 5.78
CA THR A 66 9.28 8.24 5.80
C THR A 66 9.37 9.68 5.29
N HIS A 67 10.37 10.43 5.74
CA HIS A 67 10.62 11.79 5.27
C HIS A 67 10.92 11.86 3.76
N ALA A 68 11.80 10.98 3.26
CA ALA A 68 12.14 10.93 1.83
C ALA A 68 10.92 10.57 0.96
N VAL A 69 10.08 9.66 1.44
CA VAL A 69 8.83 9.27 0.76
C VAL A 69 7.85 10.44 0.70
N ASP A 70 7.65 11.15 1.81
CA ASP A 70 6.73 12.30 1.87
C ASP A 70 7.24 13.49 1.05
N GLU A 71 8.55 13.77 1.06
CA GLU A 71 9.15 14.81 0.24
C GLU A 71 9.00 14.50 -1.26
N ALA A 72 9.29 13.27 -1.67
CA ALA A 72 9.17 12.84 -3.05
C ALA A 72 7.72 12.90 -3.54
N ALA A 73 6.76 12.46 -2.72
CA ALA A 73 5.34 12.54 -3.02
C ALA A 73 4.86 14.00 -3.11
N SER A 74 5.24 14.85 -2.16
CA SER A 74 4.85 16.26 -2.14
C SER A 74 5.37 17.03 -3.36
N THR A 75 6.60 16.74 -3.80
CA THR A 75 7.20 17.34 -5.01
C THR A 75 6.42 17.01 -6.29
N LEU A 76 5.67 15.91 -6.27
CA LEU A 76 4.87 15.43 -7.40
C LEU A 76 3.36 15.71 -7.20
N ASP A 77 3.01 16.53 -6.20
CA ASP A 77 1.62 16.83 -5.82
C ASP A 77 0.77 15.57 -5.54
N LEU A 78 1.41 14.52 -5.00
CA LEU A 78 0.74 13.28 -4.65
C LEU A 78 0.16 13.35 -3.24
N ALA A 79 -1.00 12.71 -3.06
CA ALA A 79 -1.67 12.58 -1.77
C ALA A 79 -1.79 11.11 -1.38
N TRP A 80 -1.46 10.80 -0.12
CA TRP A 80 -1.62 9.46 0.43
C TRP A 80 -3.07 9.16 0.77
N VAL A 81 -3.46 7.90 0.55
CA VAL A 81 -4.75 7.39 1.00
C VAL A 81 -4.74 7.32 2.53
N PRO A 82 -5.81 7.77 3.23
CA PRO A 82 -5.90 7.65 4.67
C PRO A 82 -5.77 6.18 5.12
N ALA A 83 -4.95 5.93 6.15
CA ALA A 83 -4.64 4.57 6.63
C ALA A 83 -5.86 3.74 7.07
N LEU A 84 -6.98 4.40 7.41
CA LEU A 84 -8.22 3.72 7.81
C LEU A 84 -9.13 3.35 6.63
N HIS A 85 -8.80 3.75 5.41
CA HIS A 85 -9.56 3.37 4.23
C HIS A 85 -9.35 1.89 3.88
N VAL A 86 -10.41 1.28 3.36
CA VAL A 86 -10.37 -0.03 2.75
C VAL A 86 -9.99 0.12 1.29
N LEU A 87 -8.95 -0.61 0.90
CA LEU A 87 -8.44 -0.70 -0.46
C LEU A 87 -8.96 -1.99 -1.08
N TYR A 88 -9.67 -1.90 -2.20
CA TYR A 88 -10.28 -3.07 -2.83
C TYR A 88 -10.33 -2.94 -4.34
N ARG A 89 -10.43 -4.07 -5.03
CA ARG A 89 -10.62 -4.12 -6.47
C ARG A 89 -12.11 -4.05 -6.79
N THR A 90 -12.51 -3.06 -7.59
CA THR A 90 -13.89 -2.91 -8.05
C THR A 90 -14.24 -3.97 -9.10
N PRO A 91 -15.54 -4.22 -9.39
CA PRO A 91 -15.95 -5.13 -10.46
C PRO A 91 -15.37 -4.77 -11.84
N GLU A 92 -15.05 -3.50 -12.07
CA GLU A 92 -14.39 -2.99 -13.29
C GLU A 92 -12.87 -3.29 -13.32
N GLY A 93 -12.33 -3.92 -12.28
CA GLY A 93 -10.92 -4.30 -12.17
C GLY A 93 -10.00 -3.20 -11.64
N THR A 94 -10.56 -2.04 -11.28
CA THR A 94 -9.79 -0.88 -10.80
C THR A 94 -9.62 -0.88 -9.28
N VAL A 95 -8.52 -0.31 -8.78
CA VAL A 95 -8.31 -0.15 -7.33
C VAL A 95 -9.05 1.09 -6.82
N ALA A 96 -9.88 0.90 -5.80
CA ALA A 96 -10.59 1.98 -5.11
C ALA A 96 -10.23 2.02 -3.61
N ALA A 97 -10.33 3.22 -3.04
CA ALA A 97 -10.13 3.47 -1.61
C ALA A 97 -11.38 4.14 -1.03
N ILE A 98 -12.01 3.53 -0.03
CA ILE A 98 -13.19 4.08 0.63
C ILE A 98 -13.10 3.94 2.15
N SER A 99 -13.86 4.74 2.87
CA SER A 99 -13.94 4.62 4.34
C SER A 99 -14.55 3.27 4.74
N ARG A 100 -14.24 2.77 5.94
CA ARG A 100 -14.86 1.53 6.47
C ARG A 100 -16.39 1.58 6.49
N PRO A 101 -17.06 2.67 6.92
CA PRO A 101 -18.51 2.76 6.86
C PRO A 101 -19.06 2.69 5.43
N GLU A 102 -18.39 3.31 4.45
CA GLU A 102 -18.80 3.21 3.04
C GLU A 102 -18.60 1.78 2.52
N PHE A 103 -17.52 1.09 2.90
CA PHE A 103 -17.29 -0.30 2.53
C PHE A 103 -18.39 -1.21 3.08
N GLN A 104 -18.80 -1.00 4.33
CA GLN A 104 -19.89 -1.76 4.93
C GLN A 104 -21.25 -1.48 4.27
N ALA A 105 -21.57 -0.21 4.00
CA ALA A 105 -22.78 0.15 3.26
C ALA A 105 -22.84 -0.54 1.88
N ARG A 106 -21.70 -0.63 1.18
CA ARG A 106 -21.63 -1.35 -0.11
C ARG A 106 -21.74 -2.86 0.02
N ALA A 107 -21.30 -3.43 1.15
CA ALA A 107 -21.52 -4.84 1.44
C ALA A 107 -23.02 -5.12 1.66
N ASP A 108 -23.71 -4.26 2.42
CA ASP A 108 -25.15 -4.34 2.67
C ASP A 108 -25.97 -4.18 1.37
N GLU A 109 -25.49 -3.37 0.42
CA GLU A 109 -26.07 -3.21 -0.93
C GLU A 109 -25.72 -4.35 -1.90
N GLY A 110 -24.85 -5.28 -1.50
CA GLY A 110 -24.38 -6.40 -2.32
C GLY A 110 -23.34 -6.02 -3.40
N ALA A 111 -22.86 -4.77 -3.41
CA ALA A 111 -21.83 -4.31 -4.33
C ALA A 111 -20.41 -4.78 -3.93
N VAL A 112 -20.22 -5.03 -2.63
CA VAL A 112 -19.04 -5.71 -2.08
C VAL A 112 -19.50 -7.08 -1.56
N THR A 113 -18.72 -8.12 -1.84
CA THR A 113 -19.03 -9.50 -1.48
C THR A 113 -17.87 -10.14 -0.73
N PRO A 114 -18.07 -11.31 -0.09
CA PRO A 114 -16.98 -12.09 0.52
C PRO A 114 -15.83 -12.44 -0.45
N ASP A 115 -16.10 -12.48 -1.75
CA ASP A 115 -15.13 -12.74 -2.82
C ASP A 115 -14.47 -11.47 -3.37
N THR A 116 -14.88 -10.28 -2.94
CA THR A 116 -14.29 -9.03 -3.42
C THR A 116 -12.81 -8.97 -3.02
N PRO A 117 -11.86 -8.80 -3.97
CA PRO A 117 -10.45 -8.69 -3.64
C PRO A 117 -10.17 -7.41 -2.86
N VAL A 118 -9.44 -7.53 -1.76
CA VAL A 118 -9.00 -6.45 -0.88
C VAL A 118 -7.49 -6.47 -0.77
N PHE A 119 -6.91 -5.28 -0.60
CA PHE A 119 -5.46 -5.11 -0.47
C PHE A 119 -5.06 -4.92 0.99
N ASP A 120 -3.90 -5.46 1.36
CA ASP A 120 -3.31 -5.31 2.69
C ASP A 120 -1.94 -4.62 2.63
N PRO A 121 -1.87 -3.28 2.78
CA PRO A 121 -0.61 -2.55 2.88
C PRO A 121 0.16 -2.80 4.18
N SER A 122 -0.37 -3.57 5.13
CA SER A 122 0.29 -3.83 6.42
C SER A 122 1.33 -4.96 6.38
N LEU A 123 1.53 -5.59 5.22
CA LEU A 123 2.56 -6.61 5.04
C LEU A 123 3.95 -6.08 5.42
N THR A 124 4.69 -6.88 6.19
CA THR A 124 6.00 -6.49 6.72
C THR A 124 7.16 -7.25 6.08
N THR A 125 6.89 -8.20 5.18
CA THR A 125 7.94 -9.02 4.53
C THR A 125 7.73 -9.11 3.03
N LEU A 126 8.86 -9.12 2.30
CA LEU A 126 8.85 -9.35 0.86
C LEU A 126 8.37 -10.77 0.49
N GLY A 127 8.54 -11.74 1.39
CA GLY A 127 8.00 -13.10 1.23
C GLY A 127 6.47 -13.10 1.16
N ALA A 128 5.80 -12.46 2.11
CA ALA A 128 4.34 -12.35 2.12
C ALA A 128 3.78 -11.69 0.86
N LEU A 129 4.46 -10.63 0.36
CA LEU A 129 4.09 -10.00 -0.90
C LEU A 129 4.19 -10.96 -2.10
N ARG A 130 5.26 -11.77 -2.16
CA ARG A 130 5.49 -12.78 -3.21
C ARG A 130 4.53 -13.96 -3.13
N ASP A 131 4.08 -14.30 -1.93
CA ASP A 131 3.11 -15.36 -1.66
C ASP A 131 1.65 -14.90 -1.89
N SER A 132 1.46 -13.78 -2.59
CA SER A 132 0.15 -13.22 -2.95
C SER A 132 -0.73 -12.84 -1.75
N GLN A 133 -0.14 -12.55 -0.58
CA GLN A 133 -0.91 -12.11 0.60
C GLN A 133 -1.33 -10.64 0.51
N PHE A 134 -0.82 -9.91 -0.49
CA PHE A 134 -1.11 -8.48 -0.66
C PHE A 134 -2.52 -8.23 -1.20
N GLU A 135 -3.05 -9.13 -2.02
CA GLU A 135 -4.41 -9.07 -2.57
C GLU A 135 -5.11 -10.40 -2.27
N THR A 136 -6.16 -10.35 -1.45
CA THR A 136 -6.89 -11.55 -1.00
C THR A 136 -8.39 -11.31 -1.05
N PRO A 137 -9.23 -12.35 -1.12
CA PRO A 137 -10.68 -12.19 -0.95
C PRO A 137 -11.01 -11.57 0.42
N ALA A 138 -11.99 -10.69 0.48
CA ALA A 138 -12.40 -10.01 1.71
C ALA A 138 -12.64 -10.99 2.89
N ARG A 139 -13.22 -12.16 2.61
CA ARG A 139 -13.48 -13.22 3.61
C ARG A 139 -12.22 -13.82 4.25
N GLU A 140 -11.09 -13.76 3.56
CA GLU A 140 -9.80 -14.36 3.98
C GLU A 140 -8.92 -13.33 4.71
N SER A 141 -9.40 -12.10 4.85
CA SER A 141 -8.70 -10.99 5.50
C SER A 141 -9.49 -10.45 6.69
N TRP A 142 -8.89 -9.50 7.41
CA TRP A 142 -9.57 -8.80 8.51
C TRP A 142 -10.84 -8.04 8.06
N HIS A 143 -10.97 -7.74 6.75
CA HIS A 143 -12.13 -7.07 6.16
C HIS A 143 -13.41 -7.89 6.25
N ALA A 144 -13.33 -9.21 6.49
CA ALA A 144 -14.48 -10.08 6.70
C ALA A 144 -15.44 -9.53 7.79
N GLN A 145 -14.89 -8.85 8.80
CA GLN A 145 -15.66 -8.25 9.89
C GLN A 145 -16.50 -7.04 9.45
N LEU A 146 -16.22 -6.45 8.27
CA LEU A 146 -16.92 -5.30 7.71
C LEU A 146 -18.06 -5.71 6.76
N LEU A 147 -18.17 -6.99 6.38
CA LEU A 147 -19.11 -7.47 5.36
C LEU A 147 -20.56 -7.62 5.84
N GLY A 148 -20.85 -7.30 7.11
CA GLY A 148 -22.17 -7.54 7.71
C GLY A 148 -22.48 -9.03 7.90
N ALA A 149 -23.56 -9.34 8.62
CA ALA A 149 -24.09 -10.71 8.63
C ALA A 149 -24.72 -11.00 7.26
N PRO A 150 -24.61 -12.24 6.74
CA PRO A 150 -25.28 -12.58 5.48
C PRO A 150 -26.77 -12.24 5.60
N ALA A 151 -27.30 -11.47 4.64
CA ALA A 151 -28.74 -11.30 4.51
C ALA A 151 -29.36 -12.70 4.38
N GLU A 152 -30.14 -13.13 5.37
CA GLU A 152 -30.91 -14.37 5.29
C GLU A 152 -31.79 -14.29 4.03
N ALA A 153 -31.55 -15.20 3.10
CA ALA A 153 -32.34 -15.39 1.88
C ALA A 153 -33.62 -16.18 2.17
#